data_AF-A0A7V4E1N1-F1
#
_entry.id   AF-A0A7V4E1N1-F1
#
_cell.length_a   1.000
_cell.length_b   1.000
_cell.length_c   1.000
_cell.angle_alpha   90.00
_cell.angle_beta   90.00
_cell.angle_gamma   90.00
#
_symmetry.space_group_name_H-M   'P 1'
#
loop_
_entity.id
_entity.type
_entity.pdbx_description
1 polymer ?
#
loop_
_entity_poly.entity_id
_entity_poly.type
_entity_poly.pdbx_seq_one_letter_code
_entity_poly.pdbx_strand_id
1 'polypeptide(L)'
;MYFIKLLIYLIFFFILLFVFLQNSIERVNVYLFKYTFEDIHVFWIMFFSFLLGAFFAWLFSAYQEIIYRLKIHKQKKEIENLKEEIHNLRKMMMEETGIKSEEKKEDVTI
;
A
#
# COMPACT_ATOMS: atom_id res chain seq x y z
N MET A 1 -15.46 3.60 11.42
CA MET A 1 -15.14 3.61 9.97
C MET A 1 -14.78 2.23 9.40
N TYR A 2 -13.96 1.43 10.08
CA TYR A 2 -13.61 0.07 9.61
C TYR A 2 -14.83 -0.86 9.46
N PHE A 3 -15.70 -0.89 10.48
CA PHE A 3 -16.93 -1.69 10.45
C PHE A 3 -17.88 -1.33 9.28
N ILE A 4 -17.99 -0.05 8.94
CA ILE A 4 -18.81 0.41 7.81
C ILE A 4 -18.21 -0.05 6.48
N LYS A 5 -16.88 0.07 6.32
CA LYS A 5 -16.19 -0.45 5.12
C LYS A 5 -16.38 -1.97 4.98
N LEU A 6 -16.27 -2.70 6.09
CA LEU A 6 -16.48 -4.14 6.12
C LEU A 6 -17.92 -4.50 5.73
N LEU A 7 -18.91 -3.77 6.26
CA LEU A 7 -20.31 -3.95 5.89
C LEU A 7 -20.55 -3.70 4.39
N ILE A 8 -19.94 -2.64 3.83
CA ILE A 8 -20.04 -2.34 2.39
C ILE A 8 -19.43 -3.47 1.55
N TYR A 9 -18.24 -3.97 1.92
CA TYR A 9 -17.63 -5.09 1.20
C TYR A 9 -18.45 -6.37 1.31
N LEU A 10 -19.09 -6.62 2.46
CA LEU A 10 -19.96 -7.76 2.65
C LEU A 10 -21.20 -7.67 1.76
N ILE A 11 -21.86 -6.51 1.71
CA ILE A 11 -23.00 -6.27 0.83
C ILE A 11 -22.60 -6.46 -0.64
N PHE A 12 -21.46 -5.88 -1.04
CA PHE A 12 -20.94 -6.02 -2.39
C PHE A 12 -20.65 -7.49 -2.75
N PHE A 13 -20.06 -8.24 -1.82
CA PHE A 13 -19.82 -9.67 -1.99
C PHE A 13 -21.12 -10.46 -2.24
N PHE A 14 -22.17 -10.20 -1.46
CA PHE A 14 -23.47 -10.86 -1.66
C PHE A 14 -24.13 -10.48 -2.98
N ILE A 15 -24.02 -9.22 -3.41
CA ILE A 15 -24.52 -8.78 -4.72
C ILE A 15 -23.79 -9.53 -5.84
N LEU A 16 -22.45 -9.65 -5.75
CA LEU A 16 -21.67 -10.40 -6.72
C LEU A 16 -22.10 -11.87 -6.74
N LEU A 17 -22.23 -12.49 -5.57
CA LEU A 17 -22.64 -13.89 -5.45
C LEU A 17 -24.03 -14.11 -6.06
N PHE A 18 -24.98 -13.20 -5.81
CA PHE A 18 -26.31 -13.25 -6.39
C PHE A 18 -26.27 -13.24 -7.93
N VAL A 19 -25.49 -12.32 -8.52
CA VAL A 19 -25.30 -12.26 -9.99
C VAL A 19 -24.68 -13.55 -10.51
N PHE A 20 -23.68 -14.09 -9.81
CA PHE A 20 -23.02 -15.34 -10.16
C PHE A 20 -23.99 -16.53 -10.17
N LEU A 21 -24.83 -16.65 -9.14
CA LEU A 21 -25.82 -17.73 -9.04
C LEU A 21 -26.86 -17.63 -10.14
N GLN A 22 -27.37 -16.43 -10.42
CA GLN A 22 -28.38 -16.21 -11.46
C GLN A 22 -27.87 -16.61 -12.85
N ASN A 23 -26.60 -16.38 -13.14
CA ASN A 23 -25.99 -16.67 -14.44
C ASN A 23 -25.26 -18.04 -14.48
N SER A 24 -25.38 -18.88 -13.43
CA SER A 24 -24.57 -20.10 -13.31
C SER A 24 -24.92 -21.19 -14.33
N ILE A 25 -26.18 -21.27 -14.74
CA ILE A 25 -26.69 -22.31 -15.65
C ILE A 25 -26.52 -21.90 -17.12
N GLU A 26 -26.43 -20.60 -17.38
CA GLU A 26 -26.33 -20.08 -18.74
C GLU A 26 -25.01 -20.47 -19.40
N ARG A 27 -25.08 -20.82 -20.68
CA ARG A 27 -23.94 -21.17 -21.53
C ARG A 27 -23.85 -20.18 -22.69
N VAL A 28 -22.63 -19.75 -22.99
CA VAL A 28 -22.37 -18.75 -24.02
C VAL A 28 -21.15 -19.13 -24.86
N ASN A 29 -21.16 -18.66 -26.11
CA ASN A 29 -20.01 -18.75 -26.99
C ASN A 29 -19.17 -17.48 -26.82
N VAL A 30 -17.89 -17.66 -26.49
CA VAL A 30 -16.95 -16.57 -26.25
C VAL A 30 -15.97 -16.48 -27.40
N TYR A 31 -15.88 -15.30 -27.99
CA TYR A 31 -14.95 -14.99 -29.07
C TYR A 31 -13.82 -14.11 -28.50
N LEU A 32 -12.66 -14.71 -28.26
CA LEU A 32 -11.48 -14.06 -27.68
C LEU A 32 -10.38 -13.96 -28.74
N PHE A 33 -10.26 -12.77 -29.35
CA PHE A 33 -9.31 -12.51 -30.45
C PHE A 33 -9.44 -13.53 -31.60
N LYS A 34 -8.56 -14.54 -31.63
CA LYS A 34 -8.54 -15.63 -32.63
C LYS A 34 -9.07 -16.96 -32.09
N TYR A 35 -9.38 -17.04 -30.80
CA TYR A 35 -9.87 -18.25 -30.16
C TYR A 35 -11.37 -18.16 -29.94
N THR A 36 -12.06 -19.25 -30.27
CA THR A 36 -13.50 -19.40 -30.05
C THR A 36 -13.71 -20.50 -29.03
N PHE A 37 -14.44 -20.16 -27.98
CA PHE A 37 -14.81 -21.10 -26.94
C PHE A 37 -16.32 -21.28 -26.98
N GLU A 38 -16.76 -22.47 -27.35
CA GLU A 38 -18.17 -22.79 -27.50
C GLU A 38 -18.72 -23.44 -26.23
N ASP A 39 -19.99 -23.15 -25.94
CA ASP A 39 -20.78 -23.77 -24.88
C ASP A 39 -20.15 -23.71 -23.47
N ILE A 40 -19.45 -22.60 -23.18
CA ILE A 40 -18.85 -22.37 -21.87
C ILE A 40 -19.88 -21.78 -20.91
N HIS A 41 -19.93 -22.31 -19.69
CA HIS A 41 -20.71 -21.73 -18.61
C HIS A 41 -20.27 -20.30 -18.29
N VAL A 42 -21.22 -19.36 -18.24
CA VAL A 42 -20.96 -17.93 -17.95
C VAL A 42 -20.22 -17.74 -16.62
N PHE A 43 -20.45 -18.63 -15.66
CA PHE A 43 -19.72 -18.69 -14.40
C PHE A 43 -18.18 -18.65 -14.56
N TRP A 44 -17.62 -19.41 -15.50
CA TRP A 44 -16.15 -19.43 -15.70
C TRP A 44 -15.62 -18.09 -16.18
N ILE A 45 -16.34 -17.44 -17.09
CA ILE A 45 -15.96 -16.14 -17.67
C ILE A 45 -16.00 -15.07 -16.58
N MET A 46 -17.09 -15.04 -15.79
CA MET A 46 -17.22 -14.11 -14.67
C MET A 46 -16.13 -14.35 -13.63
N PHE A 47 -15.83 -15.62 -13.30
CA PHE A 47 -14.79 -15.98 -12.35
C PHE A 47 -13.42 -15.48 -12.79
N PHE A 48 -13.00 -15.77 -14.03
CA PHE A 48 -11.71 -15.31 -14.54
C PHE A 48 -11.63 -13.78 -14.66
N SER A 49 -12.74 -13.13 -15.03
CA SER A 49 -12.82 -11.67 -15.09
C SER A 49 -12.64 -11.03 -13.71
N PHE A 50 -13.31 -11.57 -12.70
CA PHE A 50 -13.15 -11.13 -11.32
C PHE A 50 -11.73 -11.39 -10.81
N LEU A 51 -11.18 -12.57 -11.08
CA LEU A 51 -9.83 -12.95 -10.68
C LEU A 51 -8.76 -12.05 -11.30
N LEU A 52 -8.88 -11.73 -12.59
CA LEU A 52 -8.02 -10.76 -13.27
C LEU A 52 -8.14 -9.38 -12.63
N GLY A 53 -9.35 -8.90 -12.38
CA GLY A 53 -9.57 -7.62 -11.70
C GLY A 53 -8.91 -7.56 -10.32
N ALA A 54 -9.08 -8.61 -9.52
CA ALA A 54 -8.45 -8.74 -8.21
C ALA A 54 -6.92 -8.80 -8.31
N PHE A 55 -6.38 -9.53 -9.29
CA PHE A 55 -4.95 -9.63 -9.54
C PHE A 55 -4.35 -8.27 -9.90
N PHE A 56 -4.99 -7.52 -10.80
CA PHE A 56 -4.54 -6.17 -11.15
C PHE A 56 -4.65 -5.21 -9.95
N ALA A 57 -5.74 -5.25 -9.19
CA ALA A 57 -5.89 -4.42 -8.00
C ALA A 57 -4.79 -4.71 -6.97
N TRP A 58 -4.47 -5.98 -6.75
CA TRP A 58 -3.35 -6.40 -5.90
C TRP A 58 -2.01 -5.89 -6.44
N LEU A 59 -1.78 -6.00 -7.74
CA LEU A 59 -0.55 -5.53 -8.38
C LEU A 59 -0.37 -4.01 -8.23
N PHE A 60 -1.43 -3.22 -8.44
CA PHE A 60 -1.42 -1.78 -8.21
C PHE A 60 -1.18 -1.42 -6.74
N SER A 61 -1.81 -2.15 -5.81
CA SER A 61 -1.60 -1.94 -4.39
C SER A 61 -0.15 -2.20 -3.98
N ALA A 62 0.44 -3.30 -4.46
CA ALA A 62 1.83 -3.65 -4.22
C ALA A 62 2.78 -2.57 -4.77
N TYR A 63 2.51 -2.07 -5.99
CA TYR A 63 3.29 -0.98 -6.58
C TYR A 63 3.23 0.30 -5.75
N GLN A 64 2.05 0.70 -5.28
CA GLN A 64 1.91 1.87 -4.42
C GLN A 64 2.67 1.70 -3.09
N GLU A 65 2.60 0.51 -2.50
CA GLU A 65 3.28 0.23 -1.25
C GLU A 65 4.81 0.38 -1.37
N ILE A 66 5.39 -0.05 -2.50
CA ILE A 66 6.81 0.16 -2.79
C ILE A 66 7.14 1.66 -2.86
N ILE A 67 6.34 2.45 -3.59
CA ILE A 67 6.53 3.90 -3.69
C ILE A 67 6.45 4.56 -2.32
N TYR A 68 5.47 4.17 -1.49
CA TYR A 68 5.32 4.73 -0.15
C TYR A 68 6.52 4.42 0.74
N ARG A 69 7.04 3.18 0.69
CA ARG A 69 8.26 2.81 1.43
C ARG A 69 9.46 3.63 1.01
N LEU A 70 9.65 3.85 -0.29
CA LEU A 70 10.72 4.70 -0.81
C LEU A 70 10.57 6.16 -0.35
N LYS A 71 9.35 6.69 -0.38
CA LYS A 71 9.06 8.06 0.06
C LYS A 71 9.34 8.23 1.55
N ILE A 72 8.93 7.28 2.38
CA ILE A 72 9.22 7.28 3.83
C ILE A 72 10.73 7.25 4.07
N HIS A 73 11.47 6.42 3.35
CA HIS A 73 12.92 6.35 3.50
C HIS A 73 13.61 7.68 3.13
N LYS A 74 13.18 8.30 2.01
CA LYS A 74 13.70 9.62 1.60
C LYS A 74 13.39 10.69 2.64
N GLN A 75 12.16 10.75 3.13
CA GLN A 75 11.75 11.72 4.16
C GLN A 75 12.52 11.53 5.47
N LYS A 76 12.78 10.27 5.87
CA LYS A 76 13.57 9.98 7.07
C LYS A 76 15.01 10.49 6.93
N LYS A 77 15.63 10.27 5.77
CA LYS A 77 16.99 10.74 5.48
C LYS A 77 17.07 12.28 5.47
N GLU A 78 16.06 12.95 4.94
CA GLU A 78 15.97 14.41 4.94
C GLU A 78 15.85 14.97 6.36
N ILE A 79 15.03 14.36 7.22
CA ILE A 79 14.92 14.71 8.63
C ILE A 79 16.27 14.56 9.36
N GLU A 80 17.01 13.48 9.07
CA GLU A 80 18.31 13.22 9.69
C GLU A 80 19.35 14.26 9.28
N ASN A 81 19.43 14.59 7.98
CA ASN A 81 20.31 15.65 7.47
C ASN A 81 19.96 17.03 8.08
N LEU A 82 18.68 17.40 8.11
CA LEU A 82 18.22 18.67 8.71
C LEU A 82 18.58 18.76 10.20
N LYS A 83 18.49 17.64 10.94
CA LYS A 83 18.92 17.59 12.35
C LYS A 83 20.43 17.78 12.49
N GLU A 84 21.21 17.17 11.60
CA GLU A 84 22.67 17.31 11.59
C GLU A 84 23.09 18.74 11.25
N GLU A 85 22.44 19.40 10.30
CA GLU A 85 22.66 20.82 9.98
C GLU A 85 22.37 21.72 11.17
N ILE A 86 21.23 21.53 11.87
CA ILE A 86 20.92 22.30 13.09
C ILE A 86 21.98 22.05 14.17
N HIS A 87 22.43 20.80 14.34
CA HIS A 87 23.46 20.47 15.32
C HIS A 87 24.79 21.16 15.00
N ASN A 88 25.21 21.14 13.74
CA ASN A 88 26.43 21.77 13.27
C ASN A 88 26.38 23.30 13.40
N LEU A 89 25.24 23.91 13.05
CA LEU A 89 25.02 25.35 13.24
C LEU A 89 25.06 25.73 14.72
N ARG A 90 24.43 24.92 15.60
CA ARG A 90 24.48 25.13 17.05
C ARG A 90 25.92 25.03 17.58
N LYS A 91 26.69 24.07 17.08
CA LYS A 91 28.10 23.89 17.46
C LYS A 91 28.97 25.08 17.02
N MET A 92 28.82 25.56 15.78
CA MET A 92 29.55 26.75 15.30
C MET A 92 29.23 27.99 16.13
N MET A 93 27.94 28.25 16.44
CA MET A 93 27.58 29.40 17.27
C MET A 93 28.19 29.32 18.68
N MET A 94 28.29 28.12 19.27
CA MET A 94 28.94 27.92 20.58
C MET A 94 30.46 28.12 20.53
N GLU A 95 31.12 27.71 19.44
CA GLU A 95 32.54 27.96 19.21
C GLU A 95 32.83 29.46 19.01
N GLU A 96 31.99 30.18 18.27
CA GLU A 96 32.12 31.64 18.08
C GLU A 96 31.85 32.45 19.35
N THR A 97 30.91 32.02 20.20
CA THR A 97 30.60 32.73 21.47
C THR A 97 31.50 32.34 22.64
N GLY A 98 32.48 31.45 22.45
CA GLY A 98 33.49 31.12 23.47
C GLY A 98 32.96 30.37 24.69
N ILE A 99 31.72 29.84 24.64
CA ILE A 99 31.15 29.03 25.72
C ILE A 99 31.57 27.58 25.49
N LYS A 100 32.73 27.19 26.01
CA LYS A 100 33.15 25.79 26.08
C LYS A 100 32.19 25.03 27.02
N SER A 101 31.51 24.03 26.49
CA SER A 101 30.63 23.15 27.26
C SER A 101 31.46 22.27 28.21
N GLU A 102 31.50 22.64 29.49
CA GLU A 102 31.61 21.68 30.58
C GLU A 102 30.24 20.99 30.74
N GLU A 103 30.03 19.86 30.06
CA GLU A 103 29.01 18.88 30.49
C GLU A 103 29.72 17.59 30.92
N LYS A 104 30.18 17.65 32.16
CA LYS A 104 30.01 16.67 33.23
C LYS A 104 30.09 15.18 32.83
N LYS A 105 31.30 14.63 32.99
CA LYS A 105 31.51 13.26 33.48
C LYS A 105 31.16 13.23 34.98
N GLU A 106 29.94 12.86 35.36
CA GLU A 106 29.67 12.34 36.72
C GLU A 106 28.26 11.72 36.83
N ASP A 107 28.20 10.58 37.51
CA ASP A 107 27.13 9.60 37.73
C ASP A 107 26.74 8.73 36.52
N VAL A 108 27.01 7.42 36.51
CA VAL A 108 26.75 6.46 37.61
C VAL A 108 27.90 5.44 37.70
N THR A 109 28.58 5.38 38.85
CA THR A 109 29.32 4.20 39.31
C THR A 109 28.90 3.93 40.74
N ILE A 110 28.58 2.65 40.99
CA ILE A 110 28.16 1.99 42.25
C ILE A 110 26.67 2.11 42.57
#